data_AF-A0A8C9QHM1-F1
#
_entry.id   AF-A0A8C9QHM1-F1
#
_cell.length_a   1.000
_cell.length_b   1.000
_cell.length_c   1.000
_cell.angle_alpha   90.00
_cell.angle_beta   90.00
_cell.angle_gamma   90.00
#
_symmetry.space_group_name_H-M   'P 1'
#
loop_
_entity.id
_entity.type
_entity.pdbx_description
1 polymer ?
#
loop_
_entity_poly.entity_id
_entity_poly.type
_entity_poly.pdbx_seq_one_letter_code
_entity_poly.pdbx_strand_id
1 'polypeptide(L)' 'CHSSPLCLPSRGAGAKMHTTQKDTTYTKIYVGGLPYHTTDASLRKYFEVFGEIEEAVVITTGRRASPGATDLSP' A
#
# COMPACT_ATOMS: atom_id res chain seq x y z
N CYS A 1 -18.98 42.77 -43.64
CA CYS A 1 -19.30 42.30 -42.27
C CYS A 1 -19.93 40.90 -42.32
N HIS A 2 -19.18 39.92 -42.83
CA HIS A 2 -19.65 38.54 -43.02
C HIS A 2 -18.49 37.62 -42.65
N SER A 3 -18.27 37.40 -41.35
CA SER A 3 -17.23 36.51 -40.86
C SER A 3 -17.62 35.96 -39.48
N SER A 4 -18.40 34.89 -39.50
CA SER A 4 -18.36 33.87 -38.46
C SER A 4 -17.24 32.87 -38.82
N PRO A 5 -16.77 31.98 -37.93
CA PRO A 5 -16.74 31.98 -36.47
C PRO A 5 -15.30 31.65 -35.95
N LEU A 6 -15.16 31.40 -34.65
CA LEU A 6 -14.04 30.71 -33.97
C LEU A 6 -12.87 31.55 -33.44
N CYS A 7 -12.89 31.89 -32.15
CA CYS A 7 -11.74 31.64 -31.28
C CYS A 7 -12.20 31.54 -29.82
N LEU A 8 -11.73 30.50 -29.14
CA LEU A 8 -12.30 29.89 -27.93
C LEU A 8 -12.07 30.71 -26.65
N PRO A 9 -12.89 30.52 -25.60
CA PRO A 9 -12.44 30.75 -24.23
C PRO A 9 -11.26 29.81 -23.94
N SER A 10 -10.13 30.36 -23.48
CA SER A 10 -8.99 29.59 -22.97
C SER A 10 -9.44 28.79 -21.76
N ARG A 11 -9.93 27.58 -22.03
CA ARG A 11 -10.27 26.53 -21.08
C ARG A 11 -9.10 26.39 -20.12
N GLY A 12 -9.37 26.61 -18.84
CA GLY A 12 -8.41 26.47 -17.76
C GLY A 12 -7.68 25.14 -17.87
N ALA A 13 -6.37 25.23 -18.08
CA ALA A 13 -5.46 24.12 -17.91
C ALA A 13 -5.23 23.91 -16.41
N GLY A 14 -6.27 23.44 -15.71
CA GLY A 14 -6.09 22.67 -14.50
C GLY A 14 -5.55 21.32 -14.92
N ALA A 15 -4.23 21.21 -15.10
CA ALA A 15 -3.56 19.94 -15.23
C ALA A 15 -3.79 19.19 -13.91
N LYS A 16 -4.89 18.43 -13.84
CA LYS A 16 -5.09 17.43 -12.80
C LYS A 16 -3.99 16.41 -13.06
N MET A 17 -2.91 16.53 -12.28
CA MET A 17 -1.89 15.52 -12.14
C MET A 17 -2.61 14.25 -11.72
N HIS A 18 -3.00 13.44 -12.70
CA HIS A 18 -3.30 12.05 -12.43
C HIS A 18 -1.95 11.47 -12.08
N THR A 19 -1.64 11.42 -10.78
CA THR A 19 -0.64 10.47 -10.29
C THR A 19 -1.05 9.16 -10.93
N THR A 20 -0.16 8.53 -11.69
CA THR A 20 -0.38 7.20 -12.26
C THR A 20 -0.49 6.25 -11.09
N GLN A 21 -1.65 6.22 -10.45
CA GLN A 21 -1.92 5.39 -9.30
C GLN A 21 -2.03 3.98 -9.87
N LYS A 22 -0.98 3.19 -9.67
CA LYS A 22 -0.93 1.80 -10.11
C LYS A 22 -2.14 1.10 -9.49
N ASP A 23 -3.10 0.71 -10.33
CA ASP A 23 -4.34 0.08 -9.87
C ASP A 23 -3.99 -1.32 -9.34
N THR A 24 -3.76 -1.41 -8.03
CA THR A 24 -3.38 -2.64 -7.31
C THR A 24 -4.60 -3.37 -6.76
N THR A 25 -5.81 -2.98 -7.20
CA THR A 25 -7.09 -3.51 -6.70
C THR A 25 -7.18 -5.03 -6.87
N TYR A 26 -6.52 -5.57 -7.89
CA TYR A 26 -6.52 -7.00 -8.22
C TYR A 26 -5.25 -7.76 -7.81
N THR A 27 -4.21 -7.07 -7.32
CA THR A 27 -2.92 -7.67 -6.97
C THR A 27 -2.62 -7.67 -5.47
N LYS A 28 -3.49 -7.02 -4.67
CA LYS A 28 -3.36 -6.98 -3.21
C LYS A 28 -4.10 -8.14 -2.55
N ILE A 29 -3.38 -8.94 -1.77
CA ILE A 29 -3.94 -10.03 -0.98
C ILE A 29 -3.76 -9.77 0.52
N TYR A 30 -4.71 -10.23 1.33
CA TYR A 30 -4.63 -10.17 2.80
C TYR A 30 -4.56 -11.59 3.36
N VAL A 31 -3.54 -11.84 4.19
CA VAL A 31 -3.29 -13.16 4.78
C VAL A 31 -3.48 -13.04 6.30
N GLY A 32 -4.48 -13.75 6.83
CA GLY A 32 -4.76 -13.85 8.27
C GLY A 32 -4.22 -15.14 8.89
N GLY A 33 -4.20 -15.23 10.22
CA GLY A 33 -3.82 -16.46 10.94
C GLY A 33 -2.33 -16.77 10.93
N LEU A 34 -1.48 -15.79 10.59
CA LEU A 34 -0.02 -15.95 10.65
C LEU A 34 0.44 -16.02 12.11
N PRO A 35 1.41 -16.90 12.44
CA PRO A 35 2.01 -16.93 13.76
C PRO A 35 2.70 -15.62 14.09
N TYR A 36 2.75 -15.24 15.38
CA TYR A 36 3.29 -13.95 15.85
C TYR A 36 4.78 -13.74 15.50
N HIS A 37 5.52 -14.83 15.31
CA HIS A 37 6.93 -14.80 14.93
C HIS A 37 7.14 -14.67 13.41
N THR A 38 6.06 -14.61 12.61
CA THR A 38 6.17 -14.41 11.15
C THR A 38 6.66 -13.00 10.87
N THR A 39 7.71 -12.91 10.06
CA THR A 39 8.29 -11.64 9.60
C THR A 39 7.90 -11.37 8.15
N ASP A 40 7.98 -10.11 7.74
CA ASP A 40 7.83 -9.71 6.33
C ASP A 40 8.79 -10.48 5.41
N ALA A 41 10.05 -10.67 5.83
CA ALA A 41 11.05 -11.39 5.04
C ALA A 41 10.69 -12.87 4.82
N SER A 42 10.23 -13.55 5.87
CA SER A 42 9.83 -14.97 5.76
C SER A 42 8.57 -15.13 4.92
N LEU A 43 7.59 -14.23 5.07
CA LEU A 43 6.38 -14.19 4.27
C LEU A 43 6.69 -13.91 2.80
N ARG A 44 7.52 -12.89 2.52
CA ARG A 44 7.96 -12.56 1.16
C ARG A 44 8.63 -13.74 0.49
N LYS A 45 9.62 -14.36 1.14
CA LYS A 45 10.34 -15.51 0.59
C LYS A 45 9.42 -16.69 0.29
N TYR A 46 8.40 -16.90 1.12
CA TYR A 46 7.40 -17.94 0.88
C TYR A 46 6.53 -17.64 -0.34
N PHE A 47 6.11 -16.39 -0.52
CA PHE A 47 5.25 -15.99 -1.64
C PHE A 47 6.01 -15.76 -2.96
N GLU A 48 7.32 -15.59 -2.91
CA GLU A 48 8.18 -15.31 -4.08
C GLU A 48 8.10 -16.40 -5.16
N VAL A 49 7.80 -17.64 -4.77
CA VAL A 49 7.62 -18.76 -5.72
C VAL A 49 6.35 -18.65 -6.56
N PHE A 50 5.36 -17.87 -6.09
CA PHE A 50 4.08 -17.66 -6.80
C PHE A 50 4.11 -16.42 -7.71
N GLY A 51 5.10 -15.55 -7.55
CA GLY A 51 5.27 -14.37 -8.37
C GLY A 51 6.15 -13.29 -7.74
N GLU A 52 6.38 -12.23 -8.49
CA GLU A 52 7.12 -11.06 -8.01
C GLU A 52 6.27 -10.30 -6.98
N ILE A 53 6.89 -9.99 -5.83
CA ILE A 53 6.25 -9.25 -4.74
C ILE A 53 6.78 -7.82 -4.74
N GLU A 54 5.90 -6.86 -5.02
CA GLU A 54 6.23 -5.44 -4.91
C GLU A 54 6.38 -5.00 -3.44
N GLU A 55 5.40 -5.36 -2.60
CA GLU A 55 5.34 -4.94 -1.20
C GLU A 55 4.75 -6.05 -0.31
N ALA A 56 5.39 -6.34 0.81
CA ALA A 56 4.91 -7.27 1.84
C ALA A 56 5.11 -6.66 3.22
N VAL A 57 4.03 -6.53 4.00
CA VAL A 57 4.06 -5.94 5.34
C VAL A 57 3.28 -6.85 6.28
N VAL A 58 3.92 -7.28 7.36
CA VAL A 58 3.24 -8.01 8.44
C VAL A 58 2.77 -7.01 9.48
N ILE A 59 1.46 -6.92 9.65
CA ILE A 59 0.83 -6.08 10.67
C ILE A 59 0.63 -6.94 11.93
N THR A 60 1.51 -6.78 12.91
CA THR A 60 1.29 -7.38 14.23
C THR A 60 0.47 -6.39 15.06
N THR A 61 -0.69 -6.84 15.57
CA THR A 61 -1.38 -6.07 16.61
C THR A 61 -0.53 -6.18 17.86
N GLY A 62 0.38 -5.22 18.02
CA GLY A 62 1.15 -5.07 19.24
C GLY A 62 0.16 -4.80 20.36
N ARG A 63 -0.22 -5.85 21.10
CA ARG A 63 -0.75 -5.68 22.45
C ARG A 63 0.36 -4.94 23.17
N ARG A 64 0.13 -3.63 23.32
CA ARG A 64 0.91 -2.63 24.05
C ARG A 64 1.98 -3.34 24.87
N ALA A 65 3.24 -3.32 24.41
CA ALA A 65 4.34 -3.86 25.18
C ALA A 65 4.17 -3.29 26.59
N SER A 66 3.74 -4.13 27.51
CA SER A 66 3.51 -3.74 28.89
C SER A 66 4.92 -3.81 29.47
N PRO A 67 5.57 -2.69 29.82
CA PRO A 67 6.84 -2.75 30.50
C PRO A 67 6.55 -3.27 31.91
N GLY A 68 6.51 -4.58 32.12
CA GLY A 68 6.06 -5.12 33.40
C GLY A 68 6.02 -6.63 33.56
N ALA A 69 6.78 -7.40 32.77
CA ALA A 69 6.86 -8.83 33.00
C ALA A 69 8.26 -9.35 32.66
N THR A 70 9.24 -9.05 33.51
CA THR A 70 10.31 -9.95 33.98
C THR A 70 11.27 -9.14 34.84
N ASP A 71 11.08 -9.16 36.16
CA ASP A 71 12.17 -9.41 37.10
C ASP A 71 11.57 -9.69 38.48
N LEU A 72 11.00 -10.89 38.63
CA LEU A 72 10.98 -11.54 39.93
C LEU A 72 12.03 -12.64 39.84
N SER A 73 13.29 -12.22 40.02
CA SER A 73 14.35 -13.12 40.44
C SER A 73 14.29 -13.26 41.98
N PRO A 74 14.50 -14.47 42.53
CA PRO A 74 14.28 -14.79 43.94
C PRO A 74 15.23 -14.08 44.91
#